data_AF-A0A7Y6F0F9-F1
#
_entry.id   AF-A0A7Y6F0F9-F1
#
_cell.length_a   1.000
_cell.length_b   1.000
_cell.length_c   1.000
_cell.angle_alpha   90.00
_cell.angle_beta   90.00
_cell.angle_gamma   90.00
#
_symmetry.space_group_name_H-M   'P 1'
#
loop_
_entity.id
_entity.type
_entity.pdbx_description
1 polymer ?
#
loop_
_entity_poly.entity_id
_entity_poly.type
_entity_poly.pdbx_seq_one_letter_code
_entity_poly.pdbx_strand_id
1 'polypeptide(L)'
;MGANLPVDVDRVRLELGRADGPAVSAAALLLTGAGRVRSGADLVARDQPGAPGDAVRHVVAPDGGEAVEVDLAALADSTERVALCAWTGSGSLGRVTGLRLRLVAAGSETVLARFDMAPRSETALVAGELYRRAGRWRFRAVGQGYDQGFSGLAADFGLTSAPARPAARSPRPGPAPRPAPPARRETRGEELLPADMGERLSLRKQQVATSLRKGGLTGVTARVILVLDASGSMSGLYAKGTVARVAERMAAVAALLDDDGTMQAWTFGTRPARLPDLHIGELPAWLRLHVRVGQLGVIGRKKRPKSRADGQVDMRTVGIQNEEQKVIADVRAYVRDHPVPLPTLVLFFSDGGVYRSREIERELRAAADEPVFWQFVGLGRSHYGVLEYFDTLPGRTVDNVGFFAVDDVDRVADPELYDRLLSEFPLWLGAAREAGVLR
;
A
#
# COMPACT_ATOMS: atom_id res chain seq x y z
N MET A 1 -11.03 -23.44 -0.93
CA MET A 1 -11.75 -23.80 -2.17
C MET A 1 -13.06 -23.02 -2.19
N GLY A 2 -13.24 -22.09 -3.13
CA GLY A 2 -14.48 -21.30 -3.21
C GLY A 2 -15.60 -22.10 -3.87
N ALA A 3 -16.57 -22.56 -3.08
CA ALA A 3 -17.76 -23.22 -3.61
C ALA A 3 -18.76 -22.16 -4.12
N ASN A 4 -19.25 -22.35 -5.35
CA ASN A 4 -20.28 -21.51 -5.95
C ASN A 4 -21.60 -22.29 -5.96
N LEU A 5 -22.67 -21.70 -5.43
CA LEU A 5 -24.00 -22.34 -5.34
C LEU A 5 -25.05 -21.49 -6.06
N PRO A 6 -25.99 -22.06 -6.84
CA PRO A 6 -27.18 -21.33 -7.29
C PRO A 6 -28.08 -20.96 -6.12
N VAL A 7 -28.76 -19.81 -6.20
CA VAL A 7 -29.74 -19.38 -5.19
C VAL A 7 -31.10 -19.28 -5.87
N ASP A 8 -31.89 -20.35 -5.72
CA ASP A 8 -33.20 -20.52 -6.36
C ASP A 8 -34.36 -20.15 -5.39
N VAL A 9 -34.19 -19.08 -4.63
CA VAL A 9 -35.21 -18.52 -3.72
C VAL A 9 -35.22 -17.00 -3.83
N ASP A 10 -36.37 -16.38 -3.59
CA ASP A 10 -36.52 -14.93 -3.75
C ASP A 10 -35.91 -14.14 -2.59
N ARG A 11 -35.85 -14.72 -1.39
CA ARG A 11 -35.31 -14.05 -0.20
C ARG A 11 -34.35 -14.95 0.57
N VAL A 12 -33.17 -14.41 0.87
CA VAL A 12 -32.14 -15.07 1.65
C VAL A 12 -31.73 -14.24 2.86
N ARG A 13 -31.28 -14.92 3.91
CA ARG A 13 -30.64 -14.34 5.08
C ARG A 13 -29.20 -14.86 5.17
N LEU A 14 -28.26 -13.93 5.22
CA LEU A 14 -26.85 -14.18 5.43
C LEU A 14 -26.55 -14.00 6.92
N GLU A 15 -26.29 -15.08 7.63
CA GLU A 15 -26.05 -15.07 9.08
C GLU A 15 -24.56 -15.27 9.38
N LEU A 16 -24.00 -14.37 10.17
CA LEU A 16 -22.64 -14.49 10.69
C LEU A 16 -22.68 -15.00 12.13
N GLY A 17 -22.20 -16.23 12.31
CA GLY A 17 -22.07 -16.87 13.62
C GLY A 17 -20.63 -16.95 14.08
N ARG A 18 -20.42 -17.03 15.39
CA ARG A 18 -19.13 -17.29 16.04
C ARG A 18 -19.34 -18.20 17.25
N ALA A 19 -18.32 -18.96 17.63
CA ALA A 19 -18.35 -19.77 18.85
C ALA A 19 -17.87 -18.95 20.05
N ASP A 20 -16.72 -18.29 19.93
CA ASP A 20 -16.12 -17.47 21.00
C ASP A 20 -15.20 -16.38 20.41
N GLY A 21 -14.73 -15.45 21.24
CA GLY A 21 -13.80 -14.38 20.87
C GLY A 21 -14.46 -13.00 20.79
N PRO A 22 -13.80 -12.02 20.16
CA PRO A 22 -14.28 -10.65 20.11
C PRO A 22 -15.59 -10.51 19.32
N ALA A 23 -16.36 -9.45 19.62
CA ALA A 23 -17.55 -9.13 18.86
C ALA A 23 -17.21 -8.84 17.40
N VAL A 24 -18.06 -9.33 16.50
CA VAL A 24 -17.95 -9.14 15.06
C VAL A 24 -19.17 -8.35 14.61
N SER A 25 -18.94 -7.35 13.78
CA SER A 25 -19.97 -6.55 13.12
C SER A 25 -20.05 -6.97 11.65
N ALA A 26 -21.25 -6.88 11.07
CA ALA A 26 -21.45 -7.19 9.66
C ALA A 26 -22.13 -6.06 8.90
N ALA A 27 -21.84 -5.99 7.60
CA ALA A 27 -22.48 -5.07 6.68
C ALA A 27 -22.61 -5.70 5.30
N ALA A 28 -23.62 -5.27 4.54
CA ALA A 28 -23.76 -5.59 3.13
C ALA A 28 -23.47 -4.37 2.27
N LEU A 29 -22.72 -4.59 1.19
CA LEU A 29 -22.40 -3.60 0.16
C LEU A 29 -23.13 -3.97 -1.12
N LEU A 30 -23.96 -3.05 -1.63
CA LEU A 30 -24.65 -3.21 -2.91
C LEU A 30 -23.77 -2.63 -4.02
N LEU A 31 -23.29 -3.51 -4.89
CA LEU A 31 -22.26 -3.22 -5.89
C LEU A 31 -22.83 -3.24 -7.30
N THR A 32 -22.44 -2.23 -8.08
CA THR A 32 -22.74 -2.12 -9.51
C THR A 32 -21.87 -3.06 -10.34
N GLY A 33 -22.11 -3.13 -11.66
CA GLY A 33 -21.22 -3.87 -12.59
C GLY A 33 -19.77 -3.39 -12.62
N ALA A 34 -19.48 -2.18 -12.13
CA ALA A 34 -18.11 -1.69 -11.91
C ALA A 34 -17.45 -2.27 -10.64
N GLY A 35 -18.17 -3.09 -9.88
CA GLY A 35 -17.71 -3.69 -8.63
C GLY A 35 -17.66 -2.72 -7.44
N ARG A 36 -18.28 -1.54 -7.55
CA ARG A 36 -18.28 -0.48 -6.53
C ARG A 36 -19.69 -0.07 -6.12
N VAL A 37 -19.84 0.45 -4.91
CA VAL A 37 -21.06 1.13 -4.45
C VAL A 37 -21.27 2.43 -5.23
N ARG A 38 -22.51 2.91 -5.34
CA ARG A 38 -22.80 4.21 -5.97
C ARG A 38 -22.62 5.35 -4.98
N SER A 39 -22.95 5.12 -3.71
CA SER A 39 -22.83 6.07 -2.62
C SER A 39 -22.90 5.35 -1.27
N GLY A 40 -22.77 6.09 -0.16
CA GLY A 40 -23.00 5.56 1.20
C GLY A 40 -24.41 4.98 1.44
N ALA A 41 -25.39 5.27 0.57
CA ALA A 41 -26.71 4.67 0.66
C ALA A 41 -26.72 3.16 0.32
N ASP A 42 -25.69 2.67 -0.38
CA ASP A 42 -25.55 1.26 -0.76
C ASP A 42 -24.81 0.42 0.30
N LEU A 43 -24.58 1.01 1.49
CA LEU A 43 -24.12 0.32 2.68
C LEU A 43 -25.32 -0.01 3.57
N VAL A 44 -25.46 -1.27 3.95
CA VAL A 44 -26.45 -1.73 4.94
C VAL A 44 -25.71 -2.34 6.12
N ALA A 45 -25.88 -1.74 7.28
CA ALA A 45 -25.20 -2.13 8.52
C ALA A 45 -26.12 -1.90 9.72
N ARG A 46 -25.71 -2.31 10.93
CA ARG A 46 -26.52 -2.13 12.15
C ARG A 46 -26.96 -0.69 12.39
N ASP A 47 -26.08 0.28 12.11
CA ASP A 47 -26.31 1.73 12.23
C ASP A 47 -27.04 2.34 11.03
N GLN A 48 -27.10 1.62 9.90
CA GLN A 48 -27.84 1.97 8.70
C GLN A 48 -28.62 0.74 8.19
N PRO A 49 -29.74 0.36 8.84
CA PRO A 49 -30.30 -0.98 8.73
C PRO A 49 -31.07 -1.26 7.44
N GLY A 50 -31.21 -0.31 6.52
CA GLY A 50 -31.94 -0.51 5.26
C GLY A 50 -31.31 0.22 4.09
N ALA A 51 -31.26 -0.47 2.94
CA ALA A 51 -30.93 0.13 1.65
C ALA A 51 -32.13 0.86 1.03
N PRO A 52 -31.90 1.81 0.09
CA PRO A 52 -32.96 2.35 -0.75
C PRO A 52 -33.77 1.25 -1.44
N GLY A 53 -35.09 1.26 -1.24
CA GLY A 53 -36.00 0.24 -1.78
C GLY A 53 -36.25 -0.97 -0.87
N ASP A 54 -35.67 -1.00 0.34
CA ASP A 54 -35.87 -2.01 1.40
C ASP A 54 -35.59 -3.47 0.97
N ALA A 55 -34.90 -3.66 -0.15
CA ALA A 55 -34.51 -4.96 -0.68
C ALA A 55 -33.36 -5.61 0.11
N VAL A 56 -32.61 -4.83 0.89
CA VAL A 56 -31.54 -5.32 1.76
C VAL A 56 -31.69 -4.69 3.13
N ARG A 57 -31.71 -5.53 4.16
CA ARG A 57 -31.93 -5.12 5.55
C ARG A 57 -30.96 -5.78 6.50
N HIS A 58 -30.41 -4.99 7.42
CA HIS A 58 -29.69 -5.54 8.57
C HIS A 58 -30.69 -6.04 9.60
N VAL A 59 -30.48 -7.27 10.09
CA VAL A 59 -31.30 -7.89 11.13
C VAL A 59 -30.40 -8.58 12.16
N VAL A 60 -30.96 -8.87 13.33
CA VAL A 60 -30.28 -9.69 14.33
C VAL A 60 -30.68 -11.14 14.07
N ALA A 61 -29.69 -12.03 13.95
CA ALA A 61 -29.92 -13.45 13.77
C ALA A 61 -30.63 -14.06 15.00
N PRO A 62 -31.36 -15.19 14.87
CA PRO A 62 -32.08 -15.81 15.99
C PRO A 62 -31.20 -16.18 17.19
N ASP A 63 -29.91 -16.42 16.96
CA ASP A 63 -28.90 -16.71 17.99
C ASP A 63 -28.25 -15.45 18.59
N GLY A 64 -28.76 -14.26 18.25
CA GLY A 64 -28.22 -12.97 18.67
C GLY A 64 -27.05 -12.46 17.83
N GLY A 65 -26.67 -13.18 16.77
CA GLY A 65 -25.61 -12.82 15.83
C GLY A 65 -25.98 -11.69 14.85
N GLU A 66 -25.02 -11.31 14.02
CA GLU A 66 -25.23 -10.34 12.94
C GLU A 66 -25.83 -11.04 11.71
N ALA A 67 -26.87 -10.47 11.11
CA ALA A 67 -27.43 -10.99 9.86
C ALA A 67 -27.86 -9.89 8.89
N VAL A 68 -27.89 -10.25 7.61
CA VAL A 68 -28.42 -9.40 6.54
C VAL A 68 -29.45 -10.20 5.74
N GLU A 69 -30.66 -9.68 5.63
CA GLU A 69 -31.70 -10.19 4.73
C GLU A 69 -31.62 -9.48 3.39
N VAL A 70 -31.73 -10.26 2.32
CA VAL A 70 -31.67 -9.80 0.94
C VAL A 70 -32.87 -10.39 0.18
N ASP A 71 -33.73 -9.51 -0.32
CA ASP A 71 -34.78 -9.83 -1.27
C ASP A 71 -34.22 -9.69 -2.70
N LEU A 72 -33.84 -10.84 -3.25
CA LEU A 72 -33.20 -10.96 -4.56
C LEU A 72 -34.13 -10.59 -5.72
N ALA A 73 -35.46 -10.66 -5.51
CA ALA A 73 -36.47 -10.26 -6.48
C ALA A 73 -36.71 -8.75 -6.47
N ALA A 74 -36.54 -8.10 -5.32
CA ALA A 74 -36.69 -6.65 -5.15
C ALA A 74 -35.38 -5.85 -5.40
N LEU A 75 -34.23 -6.52 -5.57
CA LEU A 75 -32.96 -5.84 -5.87
C LEU A 75 -33.04 -5.09 -7.20
N ALA A 76 -32.71 -3.79 -7.16
CA ALA A 76 -32.66 -2.96 -8.36
C ALA A 76 -31.66 -3.52 -9.40
N ASP A 77 -32.00 -3.48 -10.69
CA ASP A 77 -31.16 -4.02 -11.78
C ASP A 77 -29.75 -3.41 -11.84
N SER A 78 -29.57 -2.21 -11.29
CA SER A 78 -28.25 -1.58 -11.12
C SER A 78 -27.32 -2.28 -10.12
N THR A 79 -27.83 -3.23 -9.32
CA THR A 79 -27.07 -4.01 -8.34
C THR A 79 -26.77 -5.38 -8.94
N GLU A 80 -25.51 -5.62 -9.30
CA GLU A 80 -25.07 -6.89 -9.89
C GLU A 80 -24.49 -7.84 -8.84
N ARG A 81 -24.08 -7.30 -7.69
CA ARG A 81 -23.45 -8.05 -6.62
C ARG A 81 -23.76 -7.45 -5.25
N VAL A 82 -23.99 -8.30 -4.25
CA VAL A 82 -24.11 -7.93 -2.84
C VAL A 82 -23.00 -8.63 -2.06
N ALA A 83 -22.08 -7.86 -1.47
CA ALA A 83 -20.96 -8.41 -0.70
C ALA A 83 -21.24 -8.31 0.80
N LEU A 84 -21.15 -9.44 1.51
CA LEU A 84 -21.24 -9.49 2.96
C LEU A 84 -19.85 -9.34 3.57
N CYS A 85 -19.70 -8.29 4.35
CA CYS A 85 -18.46 -7.89 4.99
C CYS A 85 -18.58 -8.11 6.49
N ALA A 86 -17.51 -8.57 7.12
CA ALA A 86 -17.42 -8.79 8.56
C ALA A 86 -16.15 -8.11 9.10
N TRP A 87 -16.20 -7.51 10.27
CA TRP A 87 -15.03 -6.92 10.92
C TRP A 87 -15.14 -6.98 12.44
N THR A 88 -14.01 -6.86 13.12
CA THR A 88 -13.98 -6.66 14.57
C THR A 88 -13.45 -5.27 14.91
N GLY A 89 -14.01 -4.64 15.94
CA GLY A 89 -13.50 -3.37 16.48
C GLY A 89 -12.32 -3.55 17.45
N SER A 90 -11.96 -4.80 17.79
CA SER A 90 -10.96 -5.10 18.82
C SER A 90 -9.98 -6.19 18.37
N GLY A 91 -8.90 -5.78 17.71
CA GLY A 91 -7.82 -6.68 17.28
C GLY A 91 -8.13 -7.42 15.98
N SER A 92 -7.73 -8.68 15.90
CA SER A 92 -7.82 -9.51 14.69
C SER A 92 -9.00 -10.49 14.72
N LEU A 93 -9.59 -10.75 13.55
CA LEU A 93 -10.60 -11.78 13.35
C LEU A 93 -10.06 -13.19 13.59
N GLY A 94 -8.75 -13.45 13.53
CA GLY A 94 -8.21 -14.78 13.87
C GLY A 94 -8.28 -15.12 15.36
N ARG A 95 -8.65 -14.15 16.22
CA ARG A 95 -9.04 -14.44 17.61
C ARG A 95 -10.49 -14.90 17.75
N VAL A 96 -11.30 -14.79 16.70
CA VAL A 96 -12.68 -15.27 16.67
C VAL A 96 -12.66 -16.75 16.32
N THR A 97 -13.10 -17.59 17.25
CA THR A 97 -13.16 -19.04 17.02
C THR A 97 -14.52 -19.44 16.47
N GLY A 98 -14.52 -20.40 15.53
CA GLY A 98 -15.75 -20.90 14.92
C GLY A 98 -16.53 -19.85 14.12
N LEU A 99 -15.84 -18.86 13.53
CA LEU A 99 -16.47 -17.90 12.64
C LEU A 99 -17.08 -18.62 11.44
N ARG A 100 -18.38 -18.45 11.21
CA ARG A 100 -19.12 -19.15 10.17
C ARG A 100 -20.13 -18.24 9.49
N LEU A 101 -20.30 -18.45 8.19
CA LEU A 101 -21.33 -17.82 7.38
C LEU A 101 -22.37 -18.86 6.99
N ARG A 102 -23.64 -18.60 7.30
CA ARG A 102 -24.77 -19.41 6.82
C ARG A 102 -25.59 -18.61 5.83
N LEU A 103 -25.98 -19.25 4.74
CA LEU A 103 -26.99 -18.76 3.83
C LEU A 103 -28.29 -19.51 4.12
N VAL A 104 -29.33 -18.79 4.52
CA VAL A 104 -30.63 -19.34 4.92
C VAL A 104 -31.72 -18.81 3.99
N ALA A 105 -32.66 -19.64 3.58
CA ALA A 105 -33.86 -19.18 2.88
C ALA A 105 -34.84 -18.55 3.89
N ALA A 106 -35.08 -17.25 3.78
CA ALA A 106 -35.79 -16.48 4.82
C ALA A 106 -37.26 -16.91 5.01
N GLY A 107 -37.91 -17.47 3.98
CA GLY A 107 -39.30 -17.94 4.07
C GLY A 107 -39.48 -19.32 4.72
N SER A 108 -38.45 -20.16 4.72
CA SER A 108 -38.53 -21.56 5.20
C SER A 108 -37.51 -21.90 6.28
N GLU A 109 -36.66 -20.94 6.68
CA GLU A 109 -35.57 -21.12 7.65
C GLU A 109 -34.60 -22.27 7.27
N THR A 110 -34.61 -22.68 5.99
CA THR A 110 -33.77 -23.77 5.49
C THR A 110 -32.36 -23.26 5.22
N VAL A 111 -31.35 -23.93 5.79
CA VAL A 111 -29.94 -23.61 5.54
C VAL A 111 -29.55 -24.10 4.14
N LEU A 112 -29.36 -23.17 3.21
CA LEU A 112 -28.93 -23.45 1.85
C LEU A 112 -27.42 -23.77 1.78
N ALA A 113 -26.62 -23.10 2.62
CA ALA A 113 -25.19 -23.35 2.71
C ALA A 113 -24.61 -22.92 4.06
N ARG A 114 -23.49 -23.54 4.43
CA ARG A 114 -22.68 -23.17 5.60
C ARG A 114 -21.20 -23.17 5.20
N PHE A 115 -20.48 -22.13 5.61
CA PHE A 115 -19.07 -21.96 5.36
C PHE A 115 -18.37 -21.58 6.67
N ASP A 116 -17.46 -22.44 7.13
CA ASP A 116 -16.61 -22.11 8.26
C ASP A 116 -15.38 -21.35 7.75
N MET A 117 -15.05 -20.24 8.40
CA MET A 117 -13.96 -19.33 8.04
C MET A 117 -12.88 -19.38 9.11
N ALA A 118 -11.63 -19.40 8.68
CA ALA A 118 -10.46 -19.38 9.54
C ALA A 118 -9.57 -18.17 9.20
N PRO A 119 -10.02 -16.94 9.50
CA PRO A 119 -9.17 -15.75 9.40
C PRO A 119 -7.96 -15.89 10.33
N ARG A 120 -6.86 -15.22 9.98
CA ARG A 120 -5.57 -15.28 10.68
C ARG A 120 -5.26 -13.93 11.32
N SER A 121 -4.63 -13.02 10.59
CA SER A 121 -4.24 -11.70 11.10
C SER A 121 -5.26 -10.62 10.77
N GLU A 122 -6.17 -10.89 9.83
CA GLU A 122 -7.02 -9.88 9.22
C GLU A 122 -8.04 -9.31 10.21
N THR A 123 -8.37 -8.03 10.07
CA THR A 123 -9.26 -7.30 11.00
C THR A 123 -10.65 -7.05 10.40
N ALA A 124 -10.77 -7.15 9.07
CA ALA A 124 -12.02 -7.28 8.33
C ALA A 124 -11.91 -8.37 7.25
N LEU A 125 -13.03 -8.83 6.73
CA LEU A 125 -13.07 -9.74 5.59
C LEU A 125 -14.37 -9.62 4.79
N VAL A 126 -14.32 -9.98 3.51
CA VAL A 126 -15.50 -10.28 2.70
C VAL A 126 -15.83 -11.76 2.90
N ALA A 127 -16.89 -12.03 3.65
CA ALA A 127 -17.28 -13.39 4.04
C ALA A 127 -17.88 -14.16 2.86
N GLY A 128 -18.71 -13.48 2.07
CA GLY A 128 -19.33 -14.06 0.89
C GLY A 128 -20.02 -13.02 0.04
N GLU A 129 -20.40 -13.41 -1.17
CA GLU A 129 -21.03 -12.53 -2.14
C GLU A 129 -22.19 -13.24 -2.83
N LEU A 130 -23.31 -12.53 -2.96
CA LEU A 130 -24.39 -12.84 -3.89
C LEU A 130 -24.10 -12.11 -5.20
N TYR A 131 -24.13 -12.80 -6.33
CA TYR A 131 -23.85 -12.19 -7.63
C TYR A 131 -24.75 -12.76 -8.72
N ARG A 132 -25.07 -11.95 -9.72
CA ARG A 132 -25.89 -12.36 -10.86
C ARG A 132 -25.00 -12.89 -11.99
N ARG A 133 -25.32 -14.07 -12.52
CA ARG A 133 -24.66 -14.63 -13.72
C ARG A 133 -25.71 -15.23 -14.65
N ALA A 134 -25.75 -14.75 -15.89
CA ALA A 134 -26.75 -15.16 -16.89
C ALA A 134 -28.19 -15.03 -16.37
N GLY A 135 -28.50 -13.91 -15.71
CA GLY A 135 -29.84 -13.60 -15.19
C GLY A 135 -30.22 -14.26 -13.87
N ARG A 136 -29.44 -15.25 -13.37
CA ARG A 136 -29.70 -15.98 -12.13
C ARG A 136 -28.76 -15.56 -11.00
N TRP A 137 -29.26 -15.58 -9.77
CA TRP A 137 -28.46 -15.33 -8.57
C TRP A 137 -27.64 -16.56 -8.16
N ARG A 138 -26.44 -16.28 -7.69
CA ARG A 138 -25.46 -17.26 -7.20
C ARG A 138 -24.88 -16.73 -5.90
N PHE A 139 -24.49 -17.64 -5.02
CA PHE A 139 -23.70 -17.32 -3.84
C PHE A 139 -22.31 -17.92 -3.95
N ARG A 140 -21.30 -17.18 -3.50
CA ARG A 140 -19.94 -17.68 -3.29
C ARG A 140 -19.40 -17.27 -1.94
N ALA A 141 -18.76 -18.20 -1.24
CA ALA A 141 -17.92 -17.87 -0.11
C ALA A 141 -16.57 -17.34 -0.62
N VAL A 142 -16.11 -16.21 -0.08
CA VAL A 142 -14.89 -15.54 -0.53
C VAL A 142 -13.79 -15.69 0.51
N GLY A 143 -14.01 -15.18 1.72
CA GLY A 143 -13.00 -15.19 2.79
C GLY A 143 -11.80 -14.30 2.52
N GLN A 144 -11.96 -13.25 1.70
CA GLN A 144 -10.90 -12.29 1.42
C GLN A 144 -10.73 -11.38 2.63
N GLY A 145 -9.59 -11.49 3.30
CA GLY A 145 -9.28 -10.69 4.47
C GLY A 145 -8.67 -9.32 4.15
N TYR A 146 -8.76 -8.42 5.11
CA TYR A 146 -8.32 -7.04 5.08
C TYR A 146 -7.66 -6.70 6.42
N ASP A 147 -6.39 -6.33 6.40
CA ASP A 147 -5.66 -5.96 7.62
C ASP A 147 -5.99 -4.53 8.09
N GLN A 148 -6.42 -3.67 7.17
CA GLN A 148 -6.79 -2.26 7.41
C GLN A 148 -8.25 -2.07 7.90
N GLY A 149 -8.87 -3.14 8.39
CA GLY A 149 -10.22 -3.14 8.94
C GLY A 149 -11.30 -2.82 7.91
N PHE A 150 -12.50 -2.51 8.42
CA PHE A 150 -13.64 -2.19 7.56
C PHE A 150 -13.39 -0.95 6.70
N SER A 151 -12.54 -0.01 7.14
CA SER A 151 -12.15 1.17 6.35
C SER A 151 -11.42 0.81 5.06
N GLY A 152 -10.46 -0.11 5.12
CA GLY A 152 -9.74 -0.56 3.91
C GLY A 152 -10.67 -1.32 2.95
N LEU A 153 -11.51 -2.18 3.51
CA LEU A 153 -12.54 -2.89 2.75
C LEU A 153 -13.51 -1.90 2.09
N ALA A 154 -14.02 -0.93 2.85
CA ALA A 154 -14.98 0.07 2.37
C ALA A 154 -14.39 0.91 1.22
N ALA A 155 -13.12 1.30 1.33
CA ALA A 155 -12.42 2.06 0.29
C ALA A 155 -12.31 1.30 -1.05
N ASP A 156 -11.99 0.00 -1.01
CA ASP A 156 -11.93 -0.85 -2.22
C ASP A 156 -13.26 -0.88 -2.98
N PHE A 157 -14.37 -0.88 -2.25
CA PHE A 157 -15.71 -0.87 -2.81
C PHE A 157 -16.22 0.54 -3.12
N GLY A 158 -15.43 1.59 -2.90
CA GLY A 158 -15.77 2.98 -3.25
C GLY A 158 -16.57 3.74 -2.19
N LEU A 159 -16.71 3.19 -0.97
CA LEU A 159 -17.24 3.92 0.18
C LEU A 159 -16.16 4.86 0.72
N THR A 160 -16.19 6.10 0.26
CA THR A 160 -15.37 7.18 0.85
C THR A 160 -16.11 7.71 2.07
N SER A 161 -15.49 7.71 3.25
CA SER A 161 -16.01 8.46 4.39
C SER A 161 -16.15 9.93 3.97
N ALA A 162 -17.36 10.48 3.99
CA ALA A 162 -17.54 11.90 3.81
C ALA A 162 -16.60 12.64 4.78
N PRO A 163 -15.96 13.76 4.36
CA PRO A 163 -15.25 14.59 5.32
C PRO A 163 -16.23 14.97 6.42
N ALA A 164 -15.86 14.70 7.68
CA ALA A 164 -16.69 15.01 8.83
C ALA A 164 -17.09 16.50 8.77
N ARG A 165 -18.36 16.75 8.44
CA ARG A 165 -18.95 18.09 8.51
C ARG A 165 -18.90 18.51 9.99
N PRO A 166 -18.44 19.73 10.31
CA PRO A 166 -18.26 20.12 11.71
C PRO A 166 -19.63 20.16 12.40
N ALA A 167 -19.86 19.23 13.33
CA ALA A 167 -20.98 19.30 14.25
C ALA A 167 -20.79 20.52 15.18
N ALA A 168 -21.87 21.28 15.35
CA ALA A 168 -21.93 22.44 16.22
C ALA A 168 -21.47 22.08 17.64
N ARG A 169 -20.65 22.95 18.23
CA ARG A 169 -20.02 22.78 19.53
C ARG A 169 -21.04 22.93 20.67
N SER A 170 -21.13 21.96 21.55
CA SER A 170 -21.55 22.14 22.95
C SER A 170 -20.31 22.31 23.86
N PRO A 171 -20.42 23.01 25.01
CA PRO A 171 -19.27 23.60 25.69
C PRO A 171 -18.39 22.58 26.42
N ARG A 172 -17.06 22.78 26.33
CA ARG A 172 -16.03 21.96 26.98
C ARG A 172 -15.78 22.38 28.43
N PRO A 173 -15.47 21.46 29.36
CA PRO A 173 -14.65 21.76 30.54
C PRO A 173 -13.16 21.88 30.16
N GLY A 174 -12.47 22.81 30.82
CA GLY A 174 -11.01 22.93 31.10
C GLY A 174 -9.95 22.46 30.08
N PRO A 175 -8.97 23.30 29.71
CA PRO A 175 -7.91 22.93 28.77
C PRO A 175 -6.88 21.99 29.40
N ALA A 176 -6.72 20.80 28.81
CA ALA A 176 -5.50 20.01 28.92
C ALA A 176 -4.38 20.66 28.05
N PRO A 177 -3.10 20.53 28.42
CA PRO A 177 -1.99 21.20 27.76
C PRO A 177 -1.82 20.72 26.31
N ARG A 178 -1.58 21.67 25.39
CA ARG A 178 -1.25 21.39 23.98
C ARG A 178 0.05 20.57 23.89
N PRO A 179 0.13 19.57 23.00
CA PRO A 179 1.45 19.08 22.58
C PRO A 179 2.18 20.21 21.85
N ALA A 180 3.44 20.43 22.21
CA ALA A 180 4.32 21.38 21.54
C ALA A 180 4.49 21.00 20.05
N PRO A 181 4.66 21.98 19.14
CA PRO A 181 5.05 21.68 17.77
C PRO A 181 6.36 20.87 17.79
N PRO A 182 6.53 19.85 16.94
CA PRO A 182 7.76 19.08 16.92
C PRO A 182 8.93 20.02 16.61
N ALA A 183 10.03 19.86 17.35
CA ALA A 183 11.29 20.52 17.05
C ALA A 183 11.61 20.33 15.56
N ARG A 184 11.79 21.43 14.83
CA ARG A 184 12.27 21.41 13.46
C ARG A 184 13.68 20.83 13.51
N ARG A 185 13.85 19.56 13.13
CA ARG A 185 15.16 19.08 12.69
C ARG A 185 15.40 19.79 11.36
N GLU A 186 16.13 20.88 11.37
CA GLU A 186 16.64 21.51 10.14
C GLU A 186 17.74 20.56 9.62
N THR A 187 17.52 19.98 8.44
CA THR A 187 18.55 19.11 7.83
C THR A 187 19.63 20.02 7.26
N ARG A 188 20.89 19.61 7.40
CA ARG A 188 22.02 20.37 6.86
C ARG A 188 21.83 20.64 5.36
N GLY A 189 21.88 21.91 4.95
CA GLY A 189 21.77 22.31 3.55
C GLY A 189 20.34 22.63 3.08
N GLU A 190 19.31 22.50 3.93
CA GLU A 190 17.96 22.98 3.59
C GLU A 190 17.93 24.49 3.34
N GLU A 191 18.83 25.26 3.96
CA GLU A 191 18.95 26.71 3.74
C GLU A 191 19.41 27.09 2.32
N LEU A 192 20.01 26.15 1.58
CA LEU A 192 20.52 26.37 0.22
C LEU A 192 19.45 26.12 -0.85
N LEU A 193 18.30 25.57 -0.46
CA LEU A 193 17.22 25.29 -1.39
C LEU A 193 16.49 26.58 -1.82
N PRO A 194 15.96 26.63 -3.06
CA PRO A 194 14.98 27.64 -3.43
C PRO A 194 13.82 27.66 -2.43
N ALA A 195 13.34 28.86 -2.05
CA ALA A 195 12.37 29.02 -0.97
C ALA A 195 11.11 28.17 -1.14
N ASP A 196 10.59 28.07 -2.37
CA ASP A 196 9.43 27.24 -2.71
C ASP A 196 9.70 25.74 -2.52
N MET A 197 10.90 25.27 -2.85
CA MET A 197 11.32 23.89 -2.67
C MET A 197 11.59 23.57 -1.21
N GLY A 198 12.22 24.49 -0.47
CA GLY A 198 12.43 24.37 0.97
C GLY A 198 11.10 24.27 1.73
N GLU A 199 10.11 25.08 1.36
CA GLU A 199 8.77 25.01 1.95
C GLU A 199 8.08 23.66 1.65
N ARG A 200 8.11 23.19 0.40
CA ARG A 200 7.57 21.87 0.02
C ARG A 200 8.26 20.74 0.78
N LEU A 201 9.59 20.78 0.87
CA LEU A 201 10.37 19.77 1.59
C LEU A 201 10.00 19.76 3.08
N SER A 202 9.88 20.93 3.71
CA SER A 202 9.48 21.06 5.12
C SER A 202 8.09 20.46 5.38
N LEU A 203 7.11 20.74 4.52
CA LEU A 203 5.77 20.16 4.60
C LEU A 203 5.80 18.63 4.45
N ARG A 204 6.57 18.13 3.48
CA ARG A 204 6.74 16.69 3.27
C ARG A 204 7.40 16.00 4.44
N LYS A 205 8.45 16.60 5.03
CA LYS A 205 9.09 16.07 6.25
C LYS A 205 8.11 15.92 7.41
N GLN A 206 7.17 16.87 7.58
CA GLN A 206 6.12 16.74 8.59
C GLN A 206 5.18 15.56 8.31
N GLN A 207 4.87 15.30 7.05
CA GLN A 207 4.04 14.17 6.64
C GLN A 207 4.77 12.84 6.80
N VAL A 208 6.04 12.75 6.41
CA VAL A 208 6.91 11.59 6.68
C VAL A 208 6.98 11.31 8.18
N ALA A 209 7.23 12.35 9.00
CA ALA A 209 7.28 12.23 10.46
C ALA A 209 5.96 11.75 11.05
N THR A 210 4.84 12.18 10.47
CA THR A 210 3.51 11.71 10.88
C THR A 210 3.29 10.25 10.51
N SER A 211 3.72 9.82 9.32
CA SER A 211 3.62 8.44 8.84
C SER A 211 4.44 7.49 9.74
N LEU A 212 5.68 7.86 10.07
CA LEU A 212 6.54 7.10 10.99
C LEU A 212 5.92 6.98 12.39
N ARG A 213 5.32 8.06 12.91
CA ARG A 213 4.64 8.05 14.22
C ARG A 213 3.41 7.13 14.24
N LYS A 214 2.64 7.07 13.16
CA LYS A 214 1.52 6.11 13.04
C LYS A 214 2.02 4.67 13.15
N GLY A 215 3.18 4.38 12.56
CA GLY A 215 3.89 3.11 12.71
C GLY A 215 4.61 2.91 14.05
N GLY A 216 4.41 3.80 15.03
CA GLY A 216 5.02 3.70 16.36
C GLY A 216 6.50 4.10 16.43
N LEU A 217 7.08 4.62 15.34
CA LEU A 217 8.48 5.05 15.33
C LEU A 217 8.62 6.54 15.64
N THR A 218 9.49 6.84 16.61
CA THR A 218 9.98 8.20 16.86
C THR A 218 11.49 8.17 16.99
N GLY A 219 12.17 9.17 16.42
CA GLY A 219 13.63 9.32 16.56
C GLY A 219 14.48 8.24 15.86
N VAL A 220 13.93 7.55 14.85
CA VAL A 220 14.70 6.59 14.05
C VAL A 220 15.59 7.34 13.08
N THR A 221 16.85 6.91 13.01
CA THR A 221 17.80 7.29 11.98
C THR A 221 18.11 6.07 11.12
N ALA A 222 18.18 6.25 9.80
CA ALA A 222 18.46 5.21 8.83
C ALA A 222 19.23 5.78 7.65
N ARG A 223 20.19 5.01 7.11
CA ARG A 223 20.77 5.29 5.79
C ARG A 223 19.68 5.14 4.73
N VAL A 224 19.53 6.12 3.84
CA VAL A 224 18.56 6.02 2.73
C VAL A 224 19.28 5.86 1.39
N ILE A 225 18.92 4.82 0.64
CA ILE A 225 19.44 4.55 -0.70
C ILE A 225 18.29 4.63 -1.71
N LEU A 226 18.47 5.41 -2.78
CA LEU A 226 17.52 5.51 -3.90
C LEU A 226 18.00 4.67 -5.09
N VAL A 227 17.17 3.77 -5.61
CA VAL A 227 17.47 3.00 -6.83
C VAL A 227 16.46 3.34 -7.91
N LEU A 228 16.94 3.85 -9.05
CA LEU A 228 16.11 4.29 -10.17
C LEU A 228 16.30 3.41 -11.40
N ASP A 229 15.24 2.73 -11.80
CA ASP A 229 15.17 2.05 -13.09
C ASP A 229 15.30 3.07 -14.25
N ALA A 230 16.23 2.83 -15.16
CA ALA A 230 16.46 3.62 -16.37
C ALA A 230 16.32 2.81 -17.66
N SER A 231 15.56 1.72 -17.59
CA SER A 231 15.14 0.92 -18.73
C SER A 231 14.40 1.72 -19.80
N GLY A 232 14.35 1.14 -21.01
CA GLY A 232 13.65 1.75 -22.13
C GLY A 232 12.15 2.01 -21.87
N SER A 233 11.50 1.15 -21.09
CA SER A 233 10.06 1.26 -20.77
C SER A 233 9.74 2.45 -19.86
N MET A 234 10.67 2.81 -18.97
CA MET A 234 10.59 4.00 -18.12
C MET A 234 10.72 5.33 -18.87
N SER A 235 11.17 5.33 -20.13
CA SER A 235 11.48 6.55 -20.90
C SER A 235 10.35 7.58 -20.94
N GLY A 236 9.09 7.13 -21.03
CA GLY A 236 7.92 8.00 -20.99
C GLY A 236 7.73 8.72 -19.66
N LEU A 237 8.01 8.04 -18.53
CA LEU A 237 7.87 8.61 -17.18
C LEU A 237 8.95 9.66 -16.90
N TYR A 238 10.18 9.41 -17.35
CA TYR A 238 11.25 10.40 -17.28
C TYR A 238 11.00 11.61 -18.18
N ALA A 239 10.53 11.40 -19.41
CA ALA A 239 10.22 12.50 -20.33
C ALA A 239 9.13 13.43 -19.77
N LYS A 240 8.17 12.88 -19.02
CA LYS A 240 7.12 13.63 -18.29
C LYS A 240 7.61 14.24 -16.96
N GLY A 241 8.85 13.98 -16.56
CA GLY A 241 9.42 14.42 -15.28
C GLY A 241 8.86 13.71 -14.05
N THR A 242 8.11 12.63 -14.21
CA THR A 242 7.47 11.88 -13.11
C THR A 242 8.52 11.33 -12.15
N VAL A 243 9.59 10.73 -12.68
CA VAL A 243 10.68 10.17 -11.85
C VAL A 243 11.41 11.26 -11.06
N ALA A 244 11.59 12.45 -11.65
CA ALA A 244 12.20 13.59 -10.94
C ALA A 244 11.32 14.07 -9.78
N ARG A 245 10.00 14.13 -9.96
CA ARG A 245 9.06 14.47 -8.89
C ARG A 245 9.02 13.40 -7.79
N VAL A 246 9.10 12.13 -8.16
CA VAL A 246 9.22 11.01 -7.20
C VAL A 246 10.50 11.15 -6.38
N ALA A 247 11.65 11.33 -7.03
CA ALA A 247 12.92 11.50 -6.35
C ALA A 247 12.92 12.74 -5.42
N GLU A 248 12.28 13.85 -5.82
CA GLU A 248 12.09 15.02 -4.96
C GLU A 248 11.23 14.70 -3.72
N ARG A 249 10.19 13.86 -3.84
CA ARG A 249 9.40 13.40 -2.70
C ARG A 249 10.24 12.49 -1.79
N MET A 250 11.07 11.61 -2.34
CA MET A 250 11.92 10.71 -1.56
C MET A 250 13.03 11.46 -0.81
N ALA A 251 13.49 12.60 -1.33
CA ALA A 251 14.42 13.47 -0.61
C ALA A 251 13.86 13.91 0.76
N ALA A 252 12.54 14.00 0.93
CA ALA A 252 11.93 14.29 2.24
C ALA A 252 12.06 13.14 3.25
N VAL A 253 12.12 11.90 2.75
CA VAL A 253 12.34 10.70 3.56
C VAL A 253 13.79 10.67 4.03
N ALA A 254 14.74 10.87 3.12
CA ALA A 254 16.15 11.01 3.45
C ALA A 254 16.40 12.18 4.41
N ALA A 255 15.84 13.37 4.14
CA ALA A 255 16.00 14.53 5.02
C ALA A 255 15.45 14.35 6.45
N LEU A 256 14.60 13.33 6.70
CA LEU A 256 14.09 13.05 8.04
C LEU A 256 14.78 11.87 8.71
N LEU A 257 15.03 10.79 7.96
CA LEU A 257 15.60 9.55 8.47
C LEU A 257 17.13 9.58 8.48
N ASP A 258 17.75 10.25 7.52
CA ASP A 258 19.20 10.27 7.39
C ASP A 258 19.83 11.28 8.37
N ASP A 259 20.99 10.94 8.93
CA ASP A 259 21.71 11.77 9.92
C ASP A 259 22.61 12.83 9.28
N ASP A 260 23.11 12.59 8.08
CA ASP A 260 24.02 13.51 7.39
C ASP A 260 23.35 14.31 6.27
N GLY A 261 22.07 14.02 5.99
CA GLY A 261 21.30 14.68 4.95
C GLY A 261 21.78 14.30 3.56
N THR A 262 22.38 13.12 3.42
CA THR A 262 22.73 12.52 2.14
C THR A 262 21.77 11.39 1.77
N MET A 263 21.63 11.16 0.48
CA MET A 263 20.95 9.98 -0.05
C MET A 263 21.86 9.37 -1.10
N GLN A 264 22.36 8.17 -0.85
CA GLN A 264 23.12 7.46 -1.88
C GLN A 264 22.16 6.99 -2.96
N ALA A 265 22.63 6.94 -4.21
CA ALA A 265 21.73 6.69 -5.32
C ALA A 265 22.36 5.81 -6.41
N TRP A 266 21.53 4.96 -7.00
CA TRP A 266 21.87 4.11 -8.14
C TRP A 266 20.88 4.33 -9.26
N THR A 267 21.37 4.12 -10.48
CA THR A 267 20.52 3.88 -11.64
C THR A 267 20.91 2.57 -12.29
N PHE A 268 19.97 1.89 -12.94
CA PHE A 268 20.26 0.64 -13.61
C PHE A 268 19.50 0.49 -14.92
N GLY A 269 20.09 -0.32 -15.78
CA GLY A 269 19.54 -0.82 -17.03
C GLY A 269 20.20 -2.17 -17.27
N THR A 270 20.98 -2.30 -18.35
CA THR A 270 21.80 -3.49 -18.60
C THR A 270 22.90 -3.68 -17.53
N ARG A 271 23.41 -2.58 -16.97
CA ARG A 271 24.42 -2.54 -15.90
C ARG A 271 24.01 -1.53 -14.82
N PRO A 272 24.29 -1.81 -13.54
CA PRO A 272 24.13 -0.83 -12.48
C PRO A 272 25.17 0.29 -12.62
N ALA A 273 24.80 1.48 -12.17
CA ALA A 273 25.72 2.60 -12.01
C ALA A 273 25.38 3.38 -10.74
N ARG A 274 26.36 3.53 -9.86
CA ARG A 274 26.28 4.44 -8.71
C ARG A 274 26.27 5.88 -9.21
N LEU A 275 25.30 6.66 -8.75
CA LEU A 275 25.22 8.10 -8.97
C LEU A 275 26.03 8.82 -7.87
N PRO A 276 26.41 10.10 -8.07
CA PRO A 276 26.90 10.92 -6.98
C PRO A 276 25.87 10.98 -5.85
N ASP A 277 26.35 11.06 -4.61
CA ASP A 277 25.46 11.13 -3.44
C ASP A 277 24.68 12.44 -3.48
N LEU A 278 23.37 12.35 -3.24
CA LEU A 278 22.52 13.53 -3.19
C LEU A 278 22.66 14.19 -1.84
N HIS A 279 23.19 15.41 -1.80
CA HIS A 279 23.04 16.31 -0.66
C HIS A 279 21.74 17.10 -0.80
N ILE A 280 20.95 17.22 0.28
CA ILE A 280 19.65 17.92 0.24
C ILE A 280 19.77 19.34 -0.34
N GLY A 281 20.80 20.10 0.01
CA GLY A 281 21.02 21.45 -0.54
C GLY A 281 21.32 21.50 -2.04
N GLU A 282 21.69 20.38 -2.65
CA GLU A 282 22.00 20.26 -4.08
C GLU A 282 20.85 19.66 -4.89
N LEU A 283 19.72 19.35 -4.24
CA LEU A 283 18.59 18.62 -4.83
C LEU A 283 18.17 19.13 -6.23
N PRO A 284 17.98 20.45 -6.48
CA PRO A 284 17.61 20.92 -7.81
C PRO A 284 18.66 20.59 -8.88
N ALA A 285 19.94 20.75 -8.55
CA ALA A 285 21.05 20.48 -9.47
C ALA A 285 21.23 18.98 -9.69
N TRP A 286 21.11 18.20 -8.62
CA TRP A 286 21.24 16.75 -8.64
C TRP A 286 20.13 16.09 -9.46
N LEU A 287 18.86 16.43 -9.22
CA LEU A 287 17.72 15.94 -10.02
C LEU A 287 17.92 16.27 -11.50
N ARG A 288 18.35 17.51 -11.77
CA ARG A 288 18.63 17.97 -13.11
C ARG A 288 19.77 17.18 -13.76
N LEU A 289 20.81 16.74 -13.04
CA LEU A 289 21.96 16.06 -13.65
C LEU A 289 21.78 14.55 -13.75
N HIS A 290 21.13 13.93 -12.77
CA HIS A 290 21.16 12.48 -12.55
C HIS A 290 19.82 11.78 -12.82
N VAL A 291 18.68 12.48 -12.75
CA VAL A 291 17.35 11.88 -13.01
C VAL A 291 16.87 12.23 -14.43
N ARG A 292 17.48 11.61 -15.45
CA ARG A 292 17.13 11.84 -16.86
C ARG A 292 17.17 10.56 -17.70
N VAL A 293 16.04 10.21 -18.32
CA VAL A 293 16.04 9.40 -19.55
C VAL A 293 15.71 10.35 -20.71
N GLY A 294 16.73 10.65 -21.53
CA GLY A 294 16.61 11.66 -22.58
C GLY A 294 17.89 12.12 -23.29
N GLN A 295 19.04 11.47 -23.06
CA GLN A 295 20.20 11.56 -23.98
C GLN A 295 20.49 10.24 -24.72
N LEU A 296 19.60 9.25 -24.61
CA LEU A 296 19.50 8.17 -25.59
C LEU A 296 18.64 8.70 -26.73
N GLY A 297 19.28 8.95 -27.86
CA GLY A 297 18.63 9.55 -29.02
C GLY A 297 17.43 8.70 -29.46
N VAL A 298 16.26 9.32 -29.52
CA VAL A 298 15.16 8.84 -30.34
C VAL A 298 15.71 8.66 -31.76
N ILE A 299 15.53 7.46 -32.33
CA ILE A 299 15.86 7.15 -33.72
C ILE A 299 15.32 8.29 -34.59
N GLY A 300 16.22 9.11 -35.15
CA GLY A 300 15.87 10.19 -36.09
C GLY A 300 16.36 11.61 -35.78
N ARG A 301 16.89 11.93 -34.58
CA ARG A 301 17.48 13.29 -34.35
C ARG A 301 18.94 13.24 -33.92
N LYS A 302 19.84 13.41 -34.91
CA LYS A 302 21.27 13.74 -34.75
C LYS A 302 21.41 15.15 -34.12
N LYS A 303 21.22 15.31 -32.81
CA LYS A 303 21.85 16.43 -32.09
C LYS A 303 23.08 15.91 -31.37
N ARG A 304 24.26 16.47 -31.70
CA ARG A 304 25.49 16.28 -30.92
C ARG A 304 25.18 16.57 -29.44
N PRO A 305 25.56 15.71 -28.49
CA PRO A 305 25.42 16.04 -27.07
C PRO A 305 26.23 17.32 -26.81
N LYS A 306 25.62 18.30 -26.14
CA LYS A 306 26.38 19.34 -25.44
C LYS A 306 27.32 18.60 -24.48
N SER A 307 28.56 19.08 -24.36
CA SER A 307 29.59 18.55 -23.45
C SER A 307 28.96 18.04 -22.15
N ARG A 308 29.32 16.81 -21.77
CA ARG A 308 28.92 16.17 -20.50
C ARG A 308 29.25 17.15 -19.37
N ALA A 309 28.29 17.37 -18.47
CA ALA A 309 28.60 18.09 -17.24
C ALA A 309 29.44 17.18 -16.35
N ASP A 310 30.44 17.74 -15.67
CA ASP A 310 31.28 16.98 -14.73
C ASP A 310 30.40 16.24 -13.70
N GLY A 311 30.73 14.97 -13.44
CA GLY A 311 29.98 14.10 -12.52
C GLY A 311 28.73 13.40 -13.07
N GLN A 312 28.24 13.73 -14.27
CA GLN A 312 27.05 13.09 -14.86
C GLN A 312 27.33 11.63 -15.26
N VAL A 313 26.46 10.65 -14.98
CA VAL A 313 26.63 9.25 -15.45
C VAL A 313 26.24 9.11 -16.93
N ASP A 314 27.00 8.33 -17.71
CA ASP A 314 26.68 8.06 -19.11
C ASP A 314 25.66 6.92 -19.23
N MET A 315 24.41 7.28 -19.54
CA MET A 315 23.31 6.32 -19.70
C MET A 315 23.53 5.29 -20.82
N ARG A 316 24.43 5.54 -21.77
CA ARG A 316 24.82 4.52 -22.77
C ARG A 316 25.58 3.37 -22.15
N THR A 317 26.30 3.64 -21.06
CA THR A 317 27.04 2.62 -20.31
C THR A 317 26.12 1.87 -19.34
N VAL A 318 25.04 2.50 -18.88
CA VAL A 318 23.99 1.83 -18.08
C VAL A 318 23.21 0.84 -18.95
N GLY A 319 22.94 1.20 -20.21
CA GLY A 319 22.15 0.37 -21.13
C GLY A 319 20.65 0.49 -20.87
N ILE A 320 19.85 -0.30 -21.60
CA ILE A 320 18.38 -0.16 -21.63
C ILE A 320 17.60 -1.43 -21.28
N GLN A 321 18.29 -2.55 -21.06
CA GLN A 321 17.67 -3.81 -20.64
C GLN A 321 17.37 -3.79 -19.14
N ASN A 322 16.57 -4.72 -18.65
CA ASN A 322 16.20 -4.80 -17.24
C ASN A 322 17.06 -5.88 -16.56
N GLU A 323 17.95 -5.46 -15.67
CA GLU A 323 18.87 -6.35 -14.94
C GLU A 323 18.88 -6.00 -13.44
N GLU A 324 17.73 -6.15 -12.79
CA GLU A 324 17.49 -5.80 -11.39
C GLU A 324 18.41 -6.58 -10.44
N GLN A 325 18.69 -7.85 -10.74
CA GLN A 325 19.55 -8.70 -9.93
C GLN A 325 20.96 -8.12 -9.76
N LYS A 326 21.47 -7.43 -10.80
CA LYS A 326 22.82 -6.85 -10.77
C LYS A 326 22.88 -5.63 -9.86
N VAL A 327 21.86 -4.77 -9.91
CA VAL A 327 21.82 -3.58 -9.03
C VAL A 327 21.53 -3.95 -7.58
N ILE A 328 20.69 -4.96 -7.33
CA ILE A 328 20.46 -5.47 -5.97
C ILE A 328 21.77 -6.01 -5.40
N ALA A 329 22.49 -6.85 -6.15
CA ALA A 329 23.78 -7.37 -5.73
C ALA A 329 24.83 -6.27 -5.47
N ASP A 330 24.89 -5.25 -6.34
CA ASP A 330 25.81 -4.11 -6.22
C ASP A 330 25.53 -3.24 -4.98
N VAL A 331 24.26 -2.92 -4.73
CA VAL A 331 23.84 -2.17 -3.54
C VAL A 331 24.11 -2.97 -2.26
N ARG A 332 23.85 -4.28 -2.26
CA ARG A 332 24.19 -5.15 -1.12
C ARG A 332 25.70 -5.17 -0.85
N ALA A 333 26.50 -5.30 -1.90
CA ALA A 333 27.96 -5.24 -1.78
C ALA A 333 28.40 -3.91 -1.17
N TYR A 334 27.86 -2.79 -1.65
CA TYR A 334 28.14 -1.48 -1.09
C TYR A 334 27.81 -1.39 0.41
N VAL A 335 26.62 -1.87 0.83
CA VAL A 335 26.22 -1.82 2.25
C VAL A 335 27.16 -2.66 3.12
N ARG A 336 27.57 -3.85 2.65
CA ARG A 336 28.53 -4.69 3.38
C ARG A 336 29.93 -4.07 3.46
N ASP A 337 30.38 -3.44 2.38
CA ASP A 337 31.72 -2.83 2.29
C ASP A 337 31.79 -1.48 3.04
N HIS A 338 30.64 -0.84 3.29
CA HIS A 338 30.51 0.44 3.99
C HIS A 338 29.54 0.32 5.17
N PRO A 339 29.88 -0.46 6.21
CA PRO A 339 28.99 -0.68 7.35
C PRO A 339 28.78 0.61 8.15
N VAL A 340 27.54 0.88 8.52
CA VAL A 340 27.15 1.93 9.46
C VAL A 340 26.33 1.33 10.59
N PRO A 341 26.34 1.91 11.81
CA PRO A 341 25.55 1.44 12.95
C PRO A 341 24.08 1.87 12.84
N LEU A 342 23.53 1.88 11.61
CA LEU A 342 22.19 2.35 11.28
C LEU A 342 21.52 1.34 10.34
N PRO A 343 20.18 1.16 10.44
CA PRO A 343 19.45 0.42 9.41
C PRO A 343 19.55 1.13 8.06
N THR A 344 19.50 0.37 6.97
CA THR A 344 19.48 0.89 5.60
C THR A 344 18.10 0.68 4.99
N LEU A 345 17.48 1.76 4.52
CA LEU A 345 16.24 1.76 3.75
C LEU A 345 16.56 1.96 2.26
N VAL A 346 16.31 0.95 1.43
CA VAL A 346 16.47 1.03 -0.03
C VAL A 346 15.10 1.29 -0.67
N LEU A 347 14.97 2.41 -1.37
CA LEU A 347 13.77 2.78 -2.12
C LEU A 347 13.99 2.43 -3.60
N PHE A 348 13.39 1.34 -4.04
CA PHE A 348 13.61 0.76 -5.37
C PHE A 348 12.44 1.07 -6.31
N PHE A 349 12.68 1.92 -7.32
CA PHE A 349 11.66 2.32 -8.29
C PHE A 349 11.80 1.55 -9.60
N SER A 350 10.71 0.92 -10.04
CA SER A 350 10.60 0.27 -11.35
C SER A 350 9.17 0.37 -11.89
N ASP A 351 8.97 0.25 -13.20
CA ASP A 351 7.63 0.20 -13.81
C ASP A 351 6.99 -1.19 -13.77
N GLY A 352 7.58 -2.16 -13.08
CA GLY A 352 7.05 -3.52 -12.98
C GLY A 352 7.51 -4.45 -14.11
N GLY A 353 8.47 -4.05 -14.93
CA GLY A 353 9.22 -4.95 -15.83
C GLY A 353 10.14 -5.94 -15.12
N VAL A 354 9.98 -6.13 -13.81
CA VAL A 354 10.80 -7.02 -12.99
C VAL A 354 10.36 -8.45 -13.18
N TYR A 355 11.22 -9.26 -13.80
CA TYR A 355 10.95 -10.67 -14.00
C TYR A 355 11.37 -11.49 -12.78
N ARG A 356 10.58 -12.51 -12.46
CA ARG A 356 10.95 -13.45 -11.41
C ARG A 356 12.18 -14.23 -11.86
N SER A 357 13.31 -13.98 -11.22
CA SER A 357 14.54 -14.73 -11.45
C SER A 357 15.02 -15.36 -10.14
N ARG A 358 15.61 -16.55 -10.25
CA ARG A 358 16.26 -17.22 -9.10
C ARG A 358 17.40 -16.36 -8.52
N GLU A 359 17.97 -15.49 -9.32
CA GLU A 359 19.04 -14.58 -8.93
C GLU A 359 18.50 -13.49 -7.99
N ILE A 360 17.42 -12.81 -8.34
CA ILE A 360 16.80 -11.80 -7.46
C ILE A 360 16.36 -12.45 -6.14
N GLU A 361 15.68 -13.60 -6.19
CA GLU A 361 15.26 -14.29 -4.96
C GLU A 361 16.44 -14.67 -4.07
N ARG A 362 17.57 -15.09 -4.65
CA ARG A 362 18.78 -15.41 -3.90
C ARG A 362 19.36 -14.16 -3.25
N GLU A 363 19.44 -13.05 -3.98
CA GLU A 363 19.96 -11.79 -3.43
C GLU A 363 19.08 -11.26 -2.29
N LEU A 364 17.75 -11.27 -2.45
CA LEU A 364 16.81 -10.79 -1.43
C LEU A 364 16.80 -11.69 -0.19
N ARG A 365 16.87 -13.03 -0.34
CA ARG A 365 17.01 -13.94 0.80
C ARG A 365 18.29 -13.70 1.57
N ALA A 366 19.41 -13.56 0.87
CA ALA A 366 20.69 -13.30 1.53
C ALA A 366 20.76 -11.90 2.16
N ALA A 367 19.98 -10.93 1.67
CA ALA A 367 19.83 -9.63 2.31
C ALA A 367 19.00 -9.67 3.60
N ALA A 368 18.29 -10.77 3.91
CA ALA A 368 17.47 -10.86 5.12
C ALA A 368 18.31 -10.92 6.40
N ASP A 369 19.59 -11.29 6.28
CA ASP A 369 20.56 -11.30 7.38
C ASP A 369 21.44 -10.03 7.39
N GLU A 370 21.12 -9.04 6.56
CA GLU A 370 21.82 -7.76 6.44
C GLU A 370 20.94 -6.63 7.01
N PRO A 371 21.52 -5.50 7.48
CA PRO A 371 20.76 -4.37 8.02
C PRO A 371 20.07 -3.55 6.90
N VAL A 372 19.41 -4.22 5.94
CA VAL A 372 18.84 -3.65 4.73
C VAL A 372 17.38 -4.05 4.58
N PHE A 373 16.52 -3.04 4.44
CA PHE A 373 15.12 -3.20 4.03
C PHE A 373 14.92 -2.69 2.61
N TRP A 374 14.25 -3.47 1.77
CA TRP A 374 13.97 -3.15 0.37
C TRP A 374 12.51 -2.75 0.20
N GLN A 375 12.25 -1.48 -0.07
CA GLN A 375 10.92 -1.00 -0.44
C GLN A 375 10.83 -0.87 -1.96
N PHE A 376 10.17 -1.82 -2.62
CA PHE A 376 9.87 -1.73 -4.04
C PHE A 376 8.64 -0.85 -4.28
N VAL A 377 8.77 0.06 -5.24
CA VAL A 377 7.72 0.99 -5.66
C VAL A 377 7.49 0.84 -7.15
N GLY A 378 6.33 0.26 -7.49
CA GLY A 378 5.87 0.12 -8.87
C GLY A 378 5.30 1.44 -9.41
N LEU A 379 5.83 1.95 -10.51
CA LEU A 379 5.35 3.18 -11.16
C LEU A 379 4.58 2.87 -12.44
N GLY A 380 3.30 3.25 -12.50
CA GLY A 380 2.47 3.12 -13.71
C GLY A 380 1.50 1.95 -13.66
N ARG A 381 1.07 1.47 -14.85
CA ARG A 381 0.11 0.36 -14.99
C ARG A 381 0.79 -0.86 -15.59
N SER A 382 1.22 -1.78 -14.74
CA SER A 382 1.91 -3.00 -15.15
C SER A 382 1.46 -4.20 -14.32
N HIS A 383 1.84 -5.42 -14.73
CA HIS A 383 1.62 -6.63 -13.95
C HIS A 383 2.72 -6.79 -12.91
N TYR A 384 2.42 -6.38 -11.68
CA TYR A 384 3.37 -6.37 -10.56
C TYR A 384 3.48 -7.70 -9.79
N GLY A 385 2.83 -8.78 -10.24
CA GLY A 385 2.73 -10.02 -9.47
C GLY A 385 4.07 -10.66 -9.07
N VAL A 386 5.18 -10.32 -9.74
CA VAL A 386 6.54 -10.72 -9.31
C VAL A 386 6.99 -9.94 -8.07
N LEU A 387 6.70 -8.64 -8.00
CA LEU A 387 7.04 -7.80 -6.86
C LEU A 387 6.18 -8.15 -5.64
N GLU A 388 4.88 -8.42 -5.84
CA GLU A 388 3.99 -8.97 -4.79
C GLU A 388 4.48 -10.33 -4.25
N TYR A 389 5.13 -11.13 -5.09
CA TYR A 389 5.74 -12.38 -4.65
C TYR A 389 7.02 -12.16 -3.84
N PHE A 390 7.83 -11.14 -4.15
CA PHE A 390 9.04 -10.84 -3.37
C PHE A 390 8.73 -10.35 -1.96
N ASP A 391 7.62 -9.64 -1.80
CA ASP A 391 7.03 -9.25 -0.51
C ASP A 391 6.77 -10.47 0.39
N THR A 392 6.26 -11.56 -0.20
CA THR A 392 5.90 -12.79 0.52
C THR A 392 6.96 -13.90 0.41
N LEU A 393 8.20 -13.55 0.07
CA LEU A 393 9.26 -14.50 -0.26
C LEU A 393 9.59 -15.44 0.92
N PRO A 394 9.45 -16.77 0.78
CA PRO A 394 9.75 -17.70 1.88
C PRO A 394 11.26 -17.93 2.05
N GLY A 395 11.63 -18.40 3.24
CA GLY A 395 13.01 -18.79 3.57
C GLY A 395 13.91 -17.60 3.93
N ARG A 396 13.35 -16.59 4.57
CA ARG A 396 14.05 -15.41 5.08
C ARG A 396 14.02 -15.41 6.62
N THR A 397 15.09 -14.93 7.24
CA THR A 397 15.17 -14.77 8.71
C THR A 397 14.19 -13.70 9.20
N VAL A 398 14.10 -12.59 8.47
CA VAL A 398 13.10 -11.53 8.67
C VAL A 398 12.54 -11.08 7.33
N ASP A 399 11.32 -10.55 7.35
CA ASP A 399 10.72 -9.96 6.16
C ASP A 399 11.37 -8.61 5.84
N ASN A 400 12.33 -8.64 4.91
CA ASN A 400 13.15 -7.50 4.52
C ASN A 400 12.72 -6.83 3.20
N VAL A 401 11.53 -7.14 2.69
CA VAL A 401 11.04 -6.65 1.39
C VAL A 401 9.61 -6.18 1.57
N GLY A 402 9.35 -4.92 1.21
CA GLY A 402 8.00 -4.38 1.05
C GLY A 402 7.70 -4.02 -0.40
N PHE A 403 6.45 -4.13 -0.80
CA PHE A 403 6.00 -3.72 -2.13
C PHE A 403 4.69 -2.92 -2.12
N PHE A 404 4.64 -1.83 -2.90
CA PHE A 404 3.38 -1.24 -3.32
C PHE A 404 3.46 -0.64 -4.73
N ALA A 405 2.30 -0.53 -5.37
CA ALA A 405 2.16 0.08 -6.69
C ALA A 405 1.49 1.46 -6.61
N VAL A 406 1.90 2.34 -7.52
CA VAL A 406 1.32 3.65 -7.75
C VAL A 406 1.09 3.86 -9.24
N ASP A 407 -0.18 3.80 -9.65
CA ASP A 407 -0.61 4.00 -11.04
C ASP A 407 -0.19 5.37 -11.60
N ASP A 408 -0.39 6.42 -10.79
CA ASP A 408 -0.05 7.79 -11.15
C ASP A 408 0.36 8.54 -9.88
N VAL A 409 1.68 8.66 -9.67
CA VAL A 409 2.24 9.31 -8.47
C VAL A 409 1.83 10.78 -8.37
N ASP A 410 1.47 11.41 -9.49
CA ASP A 410 1.02 12.80 -9.49
C ASP A 410 -0.39 12.94 -8.92
N ARG A 411 -1.17 11.84 -8.86
CA ARG A 411 -2.52 11.82 -8.26
C ARG A 411 -2.54 11.37 -6.81
N VAL A 412 -1.48 10.72 -6.33
CA VAL A 412 -1.36 10.30 -4.94
C VAL A 412 -0.87 11.47 -4.09
N ALA A 413 -1.63 11.79 -3.05
CA ALA A 413 -1.27 12.82 -2.11
C ALA A 413 -0.05 12.40 -1.30
N ASP A 414 0.83 13.34 -0.95
CA ASP A 414 2.05 13.05 -0.21
C ASP A 414 1.84 12.25 1.10
N PRO A 415 0.82 12.52 1.94
CA PRO A 415 0.57 11.69 3.14
C PRO A 415 0.27 10.23 2.82
N GLU A 416 -0.52 9.98 1.77
CA GLU A 416 -0.87 8.63 1.35
C GLU A 416 0.35 7.91 0.77
N LEU A 417 1.18 8.61 0.00
CA LEU A 417 2.43 8.07 -0.55
C LEU A 417 3.38 7.65 0.57
N TYR A 418 3.58 8.50 1.59
CA TYR A 418 4.49 8.20 2.70
C TYR A 418 3.94 7.13 3.64
N ASP A 419 2.62 7.09 3.88
CA ASP A 419 2.00 6.01 4.66
C ASP A 419 2.23 4.65 3.98
N ARG A 420 2.12 4.56 2.65
CA ARG A 420 2.40 3.33 1.88
C ARG A 420 3.89 3.00 1.81
N LEU A 421 4.75 4.00 1.65
CA LEU A 421 6.20 3.82 1.54
C LEU A 421 6.84 3.33 2.84
N LEU A 422 6.26 3.70 3.99
CA LEU A 422 6.85 3.49 5.30
C LEU A 422 6.00 2.58 6.19
N SER A 423 4.99 1.88 5.65
CA SER A 423 4.11 1.01 6.44
C SER A 423 4.85 -0.18 7.05
N GLU A 424 5.77 -0.78 6.29
CA GLU A 424 6.44 -2.03 6.67
C GLU A 424 7.81 -1.82 7.32
N PHE A 425 8.49 -0.72 6.98
CA PHE A 425 9.80 -0.40 7.55
C PHE A 425 9.81 -0.42 9.10
N PRO A 426 8.81 0.14 9.82
CA PRO A 426 8.67 -0.03 11.27
C PRO A 426 8.56 -1.46 11.76
N LEU A 427 7.80 -2.29 11.06
CA LEU A 427 7.57 -3.69 11.41
C LEU A 427 8.88 -4.47 11.24
N TRP A 428 9.57 -4.24 10.12
CA TRP A 428 10.89 -4.82 9.87
C TRP A 428 11.92 -4.39 10.92
N LEU A 429 11.97 -3.12 11.34
CA LEU A 429 12.90 -2.69 12.39
C LEU A 429 12.70 -3.45 13.70
N GLY A 430 11.44 -3.75 14.07
CA GLY A 430 11.12 -4.57 15.22
C GLY A 430 11.63 -6.01 15.04
N ALA A 431 11.21 -6.66 13.95
CA ALA A 431 11.60 -8.04 13.64
C ALA A 431 13.12 -8.23 13.50
N ALA A 432 13.81 -7.29 12.85
CA ALA A 432 15.25 -7.33 12.64
C ALA A 432 16.06 -7.17 13.93
N ARG A 433 15.55 -6.41 14.92
CA ARG A 433 16.15 -6.35 16.26
C ARG A 433 15.92 -7.64 17.04
N GLU A 434 14.70 -8.18 16.99
CA GLU A 434 14.39 -9.46 17.64
C GLU A 434 15.21 -10.62 17.08
N ALA A 435 15.47 -10.61 15.76
CA ALA A 435 16.32 -11.59 15.08
C ALA A 435 17.83 -11.33 15.21
N GLY A 436 18.26 -10.22 15.84
CA GLY A 436 19.67 -9.87 16.00
C GLY A 436 20.38 -9.40 14.73
N VAL A 437 19.64 -9.07 13.67
CA VAL A 437 20.15 -8.48 12.43
C VAL A 437 20.55 -7.02 12.66
N LEU A 438 19.74 -6.28 13.42
CA LEU A 438 20.07 -4.95 13.93
C LEU A 438 20.50 -5.05 15.39
N ARG A 439 21.58 -4.34 15.74
CA ARG A 439 22.13 -4.30 17.11
C ARG A 439 21.56 -3.17 17.94
#